data_AF-A0A5M9JBZ7-F1
#
_entry.id   AF-A0A5M9JBZ7-F1
#
_cell.length_a   1.000
_cell.length_b   1.000
_cell.length_c   1.000
_cell.angle_alpha   90.00
_cell.angle_beta   90.00
_cell.angle_gamma   90.00
#
_symmetry.space_group_name_H-M   'P 1'
#
loop_
_entity.id
_entity.type
_entity.pdbx_description
1 polymer ?
#
loop_
_entity_poly.entity_id
_entity_poly.type
_entity_poly.pdbx_seq_one_letter_code
_entity_poly.pdbx_strand_id
1 'polypeptide(L)'
;MPDEKHLYEALPIPTYSEAIGESSQGSTPLTPRSDSSNEPAHPAEREGLLGHDPGARIPVPTRRAGYRPPPTEDGISNRGSMERDTFLNQRGERESEDDDEVRREIEEMEIQDPHTSQSSWGKRISSLSASLTSHLPWIRRIGWPKIDANFCIIIGRIFAILLVMAVVYLLFMSDLFSNAANRIGGQMFPAESVRIFVQESASEERIVRWMNRITETDHLAGTEGDYILAEIVQELMVKNNLEDVKMDEYGVYLNYPKEGGRKIELLGEDGKPVWQAKIDEPQLYTNPPRQQTPVFHGHSKAGDVTGPLMYCNYGSRADYKRFYDSGMDTRGAIALVRYYGTQGDRALKVKAAEAWGFKAVIMYSDPADDGFTLGDTAPNGRYMPKDGVQRGAVSLMSWVVGDVLTPGWASVKGAKRVSKENNPGLPNIPSIPISWGDAQKLLQSMQGFGLESPPEWTGAVPDVKYWTGNLSTPKVHLVNEQDEVEQQPIWNVLGKITGIEQKEKSIIVGNHRDAWVFGATDPGSGTAVFLEVMHIFGDLVSRGWRPQRTIEFASWDGEEYNLIGSTEHVEKNMEKLRKDAFVYLNVDVGVGGNKFRAAGSPIFKKALLRVLDRTTDPYRNATLRQLWG
;
A
#
# COMPACT_ATOMS: atom_id res chain seq x y z
N MET A 1 -7.94 -33.27 -35.09
CA MET A 1 -8.69 -33.07 -33.84
C MET A 1 -8.33 -31.68 -33.33
N PRO A 2 -9.27 -30.88 -32.83
CA PRO A 2 -9.00 -29.50 -32.41
C PRO A 2 -8.29 -29.43 -31.05
N ASP A 3 -7.57 -28.33 -30.82
CA ASP A 3 -6.74 -28.10 -29.64
C ASP A 3 -7.53 -27.98 -28.32
N GLU A 4 -7.09 -28.69 -27.29
CA GLU A 4 -7.52 -28.44 -25.91
C GLU A 4 -6.83 -27.19 -25.35
N LYS A 5 -7.59 -26.11 -25.19
CA LYS A 5 -7.16 -24.94 -24.41
C LYS A 5 -7.14 -25.30 -22.92
N HIS A 6 -5.95 -25.48 -22.35
CA HIS A 6 -5.80 -25.53 -20.89
C HIS A 6 -6.19 -24.17 -20.28
N LEU A 7 -7.41 -24.10 -19.75
CA LEU A 7 -7.83 -23.05 -18.83
C LEU A 7 -7.04 -23.22 -17.52
N TYR A 8 -6.23 -22.22 -17.17
CA TYR A 8 -5.70 -22.10 -15.82
C TYR A 8 -6.87 -21.77 -14.88
N GLU A 9 -7.26 -22.70 -14.02
CA GLU A 9 -8.05 -22.35 -12.83
C GLU A 9 -7.19 -21.48 -11.92
N ALA A 10 -7.72 -20.31 -11.56
CA ALA A 10 -7.10 -19.49 -10.54
C ALA A 10 -7.28 -20.18 -9.18
N LEU A 11 -6.16 -20.56 -8.55
CA LEU A 11 -6.19 -21.03 -7.17
C LEU A 11 -6.79 -19.93 -6.28
N PRO A 12 -7.76 -20.25 -5.40
CA PRO A 12 -8.35 -19.24 -4.53
C PRO A 12 -7.28 -18.68 -3.60
N ILE A 13 -7.21 -17.35 -3.51
CA ILE A 13 -6.41 -16.66 -2.50
C ILE A 13 -7.07 -16.96 -1.14
N PRO A 14 -6.32 -17.44 -0.12
CA PRO A 14 -6.89 -17.79 1.18
C PRO A 14 -7.66 -16.61 1.80
N THR A 15 -8.72 -16.94 2.52
CA THR A 15 -9.39 -16.01 3.44
C THR A 15 -8.45 -15.59 4.57
N TYR A 16 -8.75 -14.48 5.25
CA TYR A 16 -7.95 -14.01 6.38
C TYR A 16 -7.75 -15.11 7.44
N SER A 17 -8.82 -15.86 7.78
CA SER A 17 -8.81 -17.05 8.63
C SER A 17 -7.89 -18.18 8.16
N GLU A 18 -7.80 -18.43 6.86
CA GLU A 18 -6.92 -19.44 6.28
C GLU A 18 -5.46 -18.96 6.20
N ALA A 19 -5.23 -17.65 6.06
CA ALA A 19 -3.90 -17.04 6.06
C ALA A 19 -3.27 -17.00 7.47
N ILE A 20 -4.07 -16.81 8.52
CA ILE A 20 -3.61 -16.81 9.92
C ILE A 20 -3.55 -18.21 10.57
N GLY A 21 -4.07 -19.25 9.88
CA GLY A 21 -3.84 -20.64 10.25
C GLY A 21 -4.63 -21.16 11.45
N GLU A 22 -5.94 -20.90 11.53
CA GLU A 22 -6.78 -21.56 12.53
C GLU A 22 -7.02 -23.05 12.18
N SER A 23 -6.35 -23.94 12.92
CA SER A 23 -6.56 -25.39 12.81
C SER A 23 -7.91 -25.79 13.42
N SER A 24 -8.97 -25.74 12.62
CA SER A 24 -10.29 -26.28 12.99
C SER A 24 -10.24 -27.82 13.02
N GLN A 25 -9.91 -28.39 14.18
CA GLN A 25 -10.15 -29.82 14.43
C GLN A 25 -11.66 -30.08 14.48
N GLY A 26 -12.23 -30.43 13.33
CA GLY A 26 -13.60 -30.92 13.20
C GLY A 26 -13.79 -32.17 14.06
N SER A 27 -14.51 -32.01 15.17
CA SER A 27 -14.88 -33.13 16.04
C SER A 27 -16.16 -33.78 15.51
N THR A 28 -16.18 -35.10 15.40
CA THR A 28 -17.41 -35.86 15.14
C THR A 28 -17.44 -37.11 16.05
N PRO A 29 -18.56 -37.42 16.74
CA PRO A 29 -18.51 -38.23 17.96
C PRO A 29 -19.00 -39.68 17.77
N LEU A 30 -18.45 -40.61 18.56
CA LEU A 30 -19.11 -41.89 18.89
C LEU A 30 -18.91 -42.27 20.37
N THR A 31 -19.80 -43.15 20.83
CA THR A 31 -20.32 -43.27 22.21
C THR A 31 -19.65 -44.38 23.05
N PRO A 32 -19.90 -44.45 24.38
CA PRO A 32 -18.96 -45.04 25.34
C PRO A 32 -19.20 -46.52 25.66
N ARG A 33 -18.17 -47.17 26.24
CA ARG A 33 -18.33 -48.40 27.04
C ARG A 33 -17.26 -48.53 28.13
N SER A 34 -17.55 -49.39 29.11
CA SER A 34 -17.05 -49.32 30.49
C SER A 34 -16.04 -50.41 30.88
N ASP A 35 -15.30 -50.08 31.95
CA ASP A 35 -14.79 -50.94 33.02
C ASP A 35 -13.56 -51.86 32.89
N SER A 36 -12.88 -51.92 34.04
CA SER A 36 -11.99 -52.94 34.59
C SER A 36 -10.48 -52.86 34.31
N SER A 37 -9.71 -53.59 35.12
CA SER A 37 -8.48 -53.11 35.76
C SER A 37 -7.33 -54.13 35.81
N ASN A 38 -6.11 -53.61 36.04
CA ASN A 38 -4.88 -54.26 36.52
C ASN A 38 -4.01 -55.10 35.54
N GLU A 39 -2.84 -54.50 35.23
CA GLU A 39 -1.46 -55.07 35.36
C GLU A 39 -0.95 -56.21 34.44
N PRO A 40 0.39 -56.38 34.24
CA PRO A 40 1.48 -55.37 34.26
C PRO A 40 2.62 -55.54 33.19
N ALA A 41 3.54 -54.55 33.13
CA ALA A 41 5.01 -54.65 32.86
C ALA A 41 5.54 -55.32 31.54
N HIS A 42 6.08 -54.58 30.55
CA HIS A 42 7.50 -54.09 30.38
C HIS A 42 8.44 -55.05 29.58
N PRO A 43 9.62 -54.62 29.03
CA PRO A 43 10.17 -53.27 28.73
C PRO A 43 10.91 -53.13 27.35
N ALA A 44 11.56 -51.97 27.13
CA ALA A 44 12.78 -51.73 26.31
C ALA A 44 12.70 -51.85 24.77
N GLU A 45 13.55 -51.23 23.92
CA GLU A 45 14.38 -50.00 23.95
C GLU A 45 14.63 -49.60 22.45
N ARG A 46 14.95 -48.39 21.97
CA ARG A 46 15.60 -47.12 22.40
C ARG A 46 17.07 -46.97 21.91
N GLU A 47 17.39 -45.71 21.56
CA GLU A 47 18.69 -45.07 21.28
C GLU A 47 19.66 -45.59 20.19
N GLY A 48 19.90 -44.69 19.22
CA GLY A 48 21.25 -44.36 18.73
C GLY A 48 21.79 -45.12 17.53
N LEU A 49 22.29 -44.39 16.52
CA LEU A 49 23.58 -44.65 15.87
C LEU A 49 23.94 -43.60 14.80
N LEU A 50 25.22 -43.20 14.79
CA LEU A 50 25.91 -42.51 13.70
C LEU A 50 26.97 -43.47 13.13
N GLY A 51 27.18 -43.43 11.81
CA GLY A 51 28.53 -43.55 11.24
C GLY A 51 28.94 -44.84 10.49
N HIS A 52 29.44 -44.59 9.27
CA HIS A 52 30.44 -45.34 8.51
C HIS A 52 30.10 -46.64 7.76
N ASP A 53 30.69 -46.71 6.55
CA ASP A 53 30.72 -47.78 5.53
C ASP A 53 32.18 -47.78 5.00
N PRO A 54 32.80 -48.91 4.59
CA PRO A 54 32.76 -49.27 3.16
C PRO A 54 32.84 -50.78 2.83
N GLY A 55 32.10 -51.26 1.82
CA GLY A 55 32.33 -52.60 1.24
C GLY A 55 31.55 -52.93 -0.05
N ALA A 56 32.23 -53.14 -1.18
CA ALA A 56 31.62 -53.21 -2.52
C ALA A 56 30.90 -54.53 -2.88
N ARG A 57 29.77 -54.43 -3.61
CA ARG A 57 29.32 -55.30 -4.74
C ARG A 57 28.05 -54.75 -5.43
N ILE A 58 27.94 -54.96 -6.75
CA ILE A 58 26.85 -54.56 -7.69
C ILE A 58 26.58 -55.84 -8.53
N PRO A 59 25.35 -56.23 -9.00
CA PRO A 59 24.42 -55.38 -9.77
C PRO A 59 22.88 -55.67 -9.80
N VAL A 60 22.18 -54.76 -10.53
CA VAL A 60 20.83 -54.83 -11.19
C VAL A 60 19.52 -54.74 -10.36
N PRO A 61 18.36 -54.25 -10.93
CA PRO A 61 17.73 -53.05 -10.37
C PRO A 61 16.18 -53.04 -10.27
N THR A 62 15.62 -52.06 -9.56
CA THR A 62 14.23 -51.57 -9.82
C THR A 62 14.15 -50.04 -9.78
N ARG A 63 13.36 -49.47 -10.71
CA ARG A 63 13.17 -48.02 -10.88
C ARG A 63 12.03 -47.51 -10.00
N ARG A 64 12.22 -46.35 -9.37
CA ARG A 64 11.26 -45.22 -9.40
C ARG A 64 11.99 -43.92 -9.03
N ALA A 65 11.75 -42.87 -9.81
CA ALA A 65 12.53 -41.64 -9.75
C ALA A 65 11.93 -40.63 -8.75
N GLY A 66 12.81 -40.01 -7.95
CA GLY A 66 12.53 -38.82 -7.15
C GLY A 66 13.41 -37.67 -7.61
N TYR A 67 12.85 -36.46 -7.62
CA TYR A 67 13.48 -35.22 -8.07
C TYR A 67 14.71 -34.85 -7.21
N ARG A 68 15.80 -34.40 -7.85
CA ARG A 68 16.99 -33.83 -7.19
C ARG A 68 17.18 -32.37 -7.61
N PRO A 69 17.51 -31.44 -6.68
CA PRO A 69 17.94 -30.09 -7.04
C PRO A 69 19.39 -30.10 -7.60
N PRO A 70 19.75 -29.14 -8.47
CA PRO A 70 21.14 -28.96 -8.92
C PRO A 70 21.98 -28.22 -7.86
N PRO A 71 23.31 -28.48 -7.79
CA PRO A 71 24.21 -27.84 -6.83
C PRO A 71 24.74 -26.49 -7.33
N THR A 72 25.23 -25.69 -6.38
CA THR A 72 26.07 -24.50 -6.57
C THR A 72 27.55 -24.89 -6.66
N GLU A 73 28.28 -24.35 -7.65
CA GLU A 73 29.74 -24.19 -7.56
C GLU A 73 30.17 -22.85 -8.17
N ASP A 74 31.15 -22.21 -7.53
CA ASP A 74 31.86 -21.02 -7.99
C ASP A 74 33.01 -21.40 -8.95
N GLY A 75 33.48 -20.44 -9.76
CA GLY A 75 34.91 -20.40 -10.08
C GLY A 75 35.36 -20.17 -11.53
N ILE A 76 35.80 -18.93 -11.79
CA ILE A 76 37.10 -18.62 -12.42
C ILE A 76 37.33 -18.96 -13.93
N SER A 77 37.26 -17.89 -14.73
CA SER A 77 38.29 -17.46 -15.72
C SER A 77 38.13 -17.68 -17.24
N ASN A 78 38.17 -16.51 -17.92
CA ASN A 78 39.04 -16.12 -19.04
C ASN A 78 38.74 -16.44 -20.51
N ARG A 79 39.12 -15.44 -21.32
CA ARG A 79 39.29 -15.39 -22.78
C ARG A 79 38.04 -15.56 -23.66
N GLY A 80 37.83 -14.57 -24.52
CA GLY A 80 36.94 -14.65 -25.67
C GLY A 80 37.71 -14.71 -26.99
N SER A 81 36.98 -14.62 -28.09
CA SER A 81 37.51 -14.40 -29.43
C SER A 81 36.51 -13.58 -30.26
N MET A 82 37.05 -12.68 -31.08
CA MET A 82 36.30 -11.92 -32.09
C MET A 82 36.19 -12.74 -33.37
N GLU A 83 35.04 -12.65 -34.05
CA GLU A 83 34.74 -12.93 -35.47
C GLU A 83 33.21 -12.71 -35.58
N ARG A 84 32.60 -11.81 -36.35
CA ARG A 84 32.97 -11.01 -37.53
C ARG A 84 33.33 -11.83 -38.78
N ASP A 85 32.30 -12.23 -39.54
CA ASP A 85 32.07 -11.76 -40.92
C ASP A 85 30.65 -12.14 -41.39
N THR A 86 29.80 -11.17 -41.76
CA THR A 86 29.59 -10.63 -43.12
C THR A 86 29.17 -11.67 -44.17
N PHE A 87 27.88 -11.66 -44.57
CA PHE A 87 27.46 -12.03 -45.93
C PHE A 87 26.24 -11.24 -46.38
N LEU A 88 26.06 -11.14 -47.69
CA LEU A 88 25.39 -10.03 -48.37
C LEU A 88 23.89 -10.21 -48.60
N ASN A 89 23.19 -9.10 -48.36
CA ASN A 89 22.14 -8.49 -49.18
C ASN A 89 21.87 -9.15 -50.55
N GLN A 90 20.60 -9.54 -50.83
CA GLN A 90 20.08 -9.53 -52.20
C GLN A 90 18.59 -9.16 -52.23
N ARG A 91 18.26 -8.06 -52.93
CA ARG A 91 16.89 -7.73 -53.35
C ARG A 91 16.46 -8.68 -54.48
N GLY A 92 15.17 -9.01 -54.51
CA GLY A 92 14.51 -9.60 -55.67
C GLY A 92 13.03 -9.25 -55.66
N GLU A 93 12.62 -8.31 -56.51
CA GLU A 93 11.21 -8.08 -56.85
C GLU A 93 10.72 -9.21 -57.78
N ARG A 94 9.45 -9.61 -57.65
CA ARG A 94 8.65 -10.17 -58.74
C ARG A 94 7.15 -10.13 -58.43
N GLU A 95 6.39 -9.69 -59.41
CA GLU A 95 4.92 -9.66 -59.44
C GLU A 95 4.35 -10.96 -60.06
N SER A 96 3.03 -10.94 -60.33
CA SER A 96 2.19 -11.90 -61.09
C SER A 96 1.79 -13.23 -60.43
N GLU A 97 0.53 -13.23 -59.96
CA GLU A 97 -0.60 -14.03 -60.48
C GLU A 97 -0.41 -15.54 -60.74
N ASP A 98 -1.25 -16.35 -60.07
CA ASP A 98 -2.28 -17.18 -60.73
C ASP A 98 -3.37 -17.60 -59.71
N ASP A 99 -4.57 -17.92 -60.22
CA ASP A 99 -5.82 -18.24 -59.51
C ASP A 99 -5.77 -19.61 -58.73
N ASP A 100 -6.77 -20.12 -57.98
CA ASP A 100 -8.22 -20.17 -58.20
C ASP A 100 -8.99 -20.77 -56.98
N GLU A 101 -10.33 -20.85 -57.06
CA GLU A 101 -11.30 -21.51 -56.13
C GLU A 101 -11.42 -20.93 -54.68
N VAL A 102 -12.61 -20.62 -54.09
CA VAL A 102 -14.01 -20.99 -54.37
C VAL A 102 -14.94 -19.77 -54.16
N ARG A 103 -16.04 -19.66 -54.94
CA ARG A 103 -17.11 -18.66 -54.76
C ARG A 103 -18.50 -19.23 -55.10
N ARG A 104 -19.56 -18.57 -54.62
CA ARG A 104 -21.02 -18.88 -54.74
C ARG A 104 -21.52 -19.79 -53.60
N GLU A 105 -22.75 -19.64 -53.09
CA GLU A 105 -23.97 -19.06 -53.71
C GLU A 105 -24.61 -17.91 -52.93
N ILE A 106 -25.35 -17.07 -53.67
CA ILE A 106 -26.41 -16.15 -53.22
C ILE A 106 -27.62 -16.52 -54.08
N GLU A 107 -28.81 -16.66 -53.48
CA GLU A 107 -30.05 -16.30 -54.18
C GLU A 107 -31.16 -15.94 -53.19
N GLU A 108 -32.11 -15.14 -53.66
CA GLU A 108 -33.08 -14.37 -52.88
C GLU A 108 -34.39 -15.13 -52.71
N MET A 109 -35.21 -14.75 -51.72
CA MET A 109 -36.66 -14.80 -51.89
C MET A 109 -37.38 -13.78 -50.99
N GLU A 110 -38.35 -13.11 -51.60
CA GLU A 110 -39.10 -11.97 -51.04
C GLU A 110 -40.55 -12.39 -50.72
N ILE A 111 -41.22 -11.63 -49.83
CA ILE A 111 -42.69 -11.55 -49.64
C ILE A 111 -43.42 -12.78 -49.05
N GLN A 112 -43.89 -12.67 -47.79
CA GLN A 112 -45.32 -12.79 -47.44
C GLN A 112 -45.62 -12.42 -45.96
N ASP A 113 -46.47 -11.41 -45.75
CA ASP A 113 -47.20 -11.18 -44.49
C ASP A 113 -48.44 -12.08 -44.40
N PRO A 114 -48.88 -12.47 -43.18
CA PRO A 114 -50.31 -12.39 -42.90
C PRO A 114 -50.72 -11.94 -41.47
N HIS A 115 -51.67 -11.01 -41.45
CA HIS A 115 -52.83 -10.92 -40.55
C HIS A 115 -52.69 -10.80 -39.01
N THR A 116 -52.85 -9.56 -38.55
CA THR A 116 -53.89 -9.11 -37.59
C THR A 116 -54.48 -10.08 -36.56
N SER A 117 -54.31 -9.76 -35.27
CA SER A 117 -55.23 -10.15 -34.19
C SER A 117 -55.48 -9.00 -33.20
N GLN A 118 -56.76 -8.66 -32.96
CA GLN A 118 -57.17 -7.66 -31.97
C GLN A 118 -57.33 -8.29 -30.57
N SER A 119 -56.90 -7.59 -29.51
CA SER A 119 -57.54 -7.62 -28.19
C SER A 119 -57.16 -6.35 -27.42
N SER A 120 -58.03 -5.35 -27.29
CA SER A 120 -58.98 -5.24 -26.16
C SER A 120 -58.33 -5.42 -24.78
N TRP A 121 -57.91 -4.32 -24.13
CA TRP A 121 -57.96 -4.23 -22.66
C TRP A 121 -58.32 -2.80 -22.26
N GLY A 122 -59.56 -2.62 -21.82
CA GLY A 122 -60.06 -1.36 -21.29
C GLY A 122 -60.56 -1.55 -19.86
N LYS A 123 -60.66 -0.41 -19.14
CA LYS A 123 -61.14 -0.26 -17.75
C LYS A 123 -60.17 -0.69 -16.66
N ARG A 124 -59.64 0.30 -15.92
CA ARG A 124 -59.96 0.54 -14.49
C ARG A 124 -59.09 1.68 -13.91
N ILE A 125 -59.60 2.92 -13.93
CA ILE A 125 -59.52 3.82 -12.77
C ILE A 125 -60.86 4.57 -12.73
N SER A 126 -61.67 4.29 -11.71
CA SER A 126 -62.98 4.92 -11.51
C SER A 126 -63.25 5.10 -10.02
N SER A 127 -62.82 6.22 -9.46
CA SER A 127 -63.33 6.77 -8.20
C SER A 127 -62.73 8.15 -7.95
N LEU A 128 -63.56 9.20 -8.00
CA LEU A 128 -63.66 10.23 -6.95
C LEU A 128 -64.69 11.30 -7.35
N SER A 129 -65.29 11.91 -6.32
CA SER A 129 -66.25 13.02 -6.37
C SER A 129 -67.52 12.85 -7.23
N ALA A 130 -68.60 12.47 -6.56
CA ALA A 130 -69.94 12.97 -6.87
C ALA A 130 -70.36 13.95 -5.75
N SER A 131 -71.33 14.82 -6.07
CA SER A 131 -72.08 15.66 -5.12
C SER A 131 -71.32 16.76 -4.36
N LEU A 132 -71.41 17.98 -4.88
CA LEU A 132 -71.92 19.12 -4.09
C LEU A 132 -72.44 20.23 -5.02
N THR A 133 -73.75 20.41 -5.04
CA THR A 133 -74.43 21.54 -5.68
C THR A 133 -75.02 22.46 -4.61
N SER A 134 -74.67 23.73 -4.63
CA SER A 134 -75.49 24.79 -4.05
C SER A 134 -75.29 26.10 -4.83
N HIS A 135 -76.30 26.97 -4.74
CA HIS A 135 -76.50 28.09 -5.67
C HIS A 135 -75.81 29.37 -5.21
N LEU A 136 -75.43 30.25 -6.16
CA LEU A 136 -75.77 31.69 -6.10
C LEU A 136 -75.64 32.33 -7.52
N PRO A 137 -76.36 33.41 -7.85
CA PRO A 137 -76.45 33.93 -9.21
C PRO A 137 -75.59 35.18 -9.48
N TRP A 138 -75.53 35.56 -10.77
CA TRP A 138 -75.04 36.83 -11.33
C TRP A 138 -73.50 37.02 -11.36
N ILE A 139 -72.89 36.84 -12.54
CA ILE A 139 -71.84 37.72 -13.08
C ILE A 139 -72.14 37.93 -14.57
N ARG A 140 -71.93 39.17 -15.04
CA ARG A 140 -72.26 39.62 -16.40
C ARG A 140 -71.34 39.02 -17.47
N ARG A 141 -71.81 39.06 -18.71
CA ARG A 141 -71.06 38.78 -19.94
C ARG A 141 -69.66 39.40 -19.90
N ILE A 142 -68.63 38.56 -19.93
CA ILE A 142 -67.33 38.89 -20.51
C ILE A 142 -67.21 38.02 -21.76
N GLY A 143 -67.08 38.66 -22.92
CA GLY A 143 -66.83 37.94 -24.16
C GLY A 143 -65.42 37.37 -24.13
N TRP A 144 -65.30 36.04 -24.07
CA TRP A 144 -64.04 35.38 -24.37
C TRP A 144 -63.65 35.79 -25.80
N PRO A 145 -62.40 36.20 -26.06
CA PRO A 145 -61.97 36.48 -27.42
C PRO A 145 -62.19 35.21 -28.24
N LYS A 146 -62.72 35.34 -29.46
CA LYS A 146 -62.74 34.23 -30.41
C LYS A 146 -61.29 33.92 -30.75
N ILE A 147 -60.70 32.97 -30.04
CA ILE A 147 -59.35 32.50 -30.34
C ILE A 147 -59.45 31.80 -31.69
N ASP A 148 -58.92 32.44 -32.73
CA ASP A 148 -58.82 31.84 -34.05
C ASP A 148 -58.02 30.53 -33.92
N ALA A 149 -58.50 29.46 -34.54
CA ALA A 149 -57.81 28.18 -34.57
C ALA A 149 -56.37 28.35 -35.10
N ASN A 150 -56.17 29.28 -36.04
CA ASN A 150 -54.84 29.64 -36.53
C ASN A 150 -53.92 30.22 -35.44
N PHE A 151 -54.46 31.01 -34.51
CA PHE A 151 -53.70 31.58 -33.39
C PHE A 151 -53.30 30.51 -32.37
N CYS A 152 -54.20 29.55 -32.06
CA CYS A 152 -53.85 28.36 -31.28
C CYS A 152 -52.75 27.53 -31.94
N ILE A 153 -52.81 27.32 -33.26
CA ILE A 153 -51.79 26.58 -34.02
C ILE A 153 -50.44 27.32 -33.99
N ILE A 154 -50.43 28.65 -34.12
CA ILE A 154 -49.20 29.46 -34.04
C ILE A 154 -48.59 29.38 -32.64
N ILE A 155 -49.39 29.52 -31.57
CA ILE A 155 -48.90 29.34 -30.19
C ILE A 155 -48.37 27.92 -29.97
N GLY A 156 -49.08 26.89 -30.45
CA GLY A 156 -48.62 25.50 -30.37
C GLY A 156 -47.28 25.27 -31.09
N ARG A 157 -47.07 25.89 -32.26
CA ARG A 157 -45.79 25.84 -32.99
C ARG A 157 -44.67 26.58 -32.26
N ILE A 158 -44.94 27.77 -31.70
CA ILE A 158 -43.96 28.53 -30.91
C ILE A 158 -43.59 27.74 -29.64
N PHE A 159 -44.56 27.14 -28.95
CA PHE A 159 -44.32 26.28 -27.80
C PHE A 159 -43.51 25.03 -28.17
N ALA A 160 -43.80 24.38 -29.29
CA ALA A 160 -43.01 23.25 -29.77
C ALA A 160 -41.56 23.64 -30.11
N ILE A 161 -41.33 24.80 -30.73
CA ILE A 161 -39.98 25.33 -31.01
C ILE A 161 -39.25 25.64 -29.70
N LEU A 162 -39.91 26.29 -28.73
CA LEU A 162 -39.33 26.57 -27.42
C LEU A 162 -39.03 25.29 -26.64
N LEU A 163 -39.89 24.26 -26.72
CA LEU A 163 -39.66 22.94 -26.13
C LEU A 163 -38.42 22.27 -26.75
N VAL A 164 -38.30 22.27 -28.08
CA VAL A 164 -37.13 21.73 -28.78
C VAL A 164 -35.86 22.50 -28.41
N MET A 165 -35.89 23.84 -28.37
CA MET A 165 -34.74 24.63 -27.94
C MET A 165 -34.38 24.39 -26.46
N ALA A 166 -35.37 24.23 -25.58
CA ALA A 166 -35.14 23.90 -24.17
C ALA A 166 -34.53 22.49 -24.01
N VAL A 167 -34.97 21.50 -24.79
CA VAL A 167 -34.38 20.16 -24.82
C VAL A 167 -32.96 20.19 -25.36
N VAL A 168 -32.69 20.90 -26.46
CA VAL A 168 -31.33 21.06 -27.01
C VAL A 168 -30.43 21.79 -26.01
N TYR A 169 -30.91 22.86 -25.38
CA TYR A 169 -30.17 23.58 -24.34
C TYR A 169 -29.88 22.71 -23.11
N LEU A 170 -30.85 21.91 -22.64
CA LEU A 170 -30.65 20.95 -21.56
C LEU A 170 -29.65 19.86 -21.94
N LEU A 171 -29.66 19.35 -23.18
CA LEU A 171 -28.68 18.37 -23.67
C LEU A 171 -27.26 18.96 -23.77
N PHE A 172 -27.14 20.26 -24.07
CA PHE A 172 -25.86 20.97 -24.08
C PHE A 172 -25.35 21.29 -22.67
N MET A 173 -26.24 21.72 -21.77
CA MET A 173 -25.92 22.07 -20.36
C MET A 173 -25.70 20.86 -19.45
N SER A 174 -26.23 19.69 -19.79
CA SER A 174 -26.08 18.46 -18.99
C SER A 174 -24.78 17.70 -19.25
N ASP A 175 -23.87 18.29 -20.04
CA ASP A 175 -22.57 17.70 -20.44
C ASP A 175 -22.72 16.32 -21.12
N LEU A 176 -23.93 16.00 -21.58
CA LEU A 176 -24.30 14.71 -22.14
C LEU A 176 -23.55 14.45 -23.45
N PHE A 177 -23.38 15.48 -24.29
CA PHE A 177 -22.58 15.37 -25.51
C PHE A 177 -21.08 15.27 -25.26
N SER A 178 -20.53 15.98 -24.26
CA SER A 178 -19.11 15.90 -23.88
C SER A 178 -18.76 14.52 -23.35
N ASN A 179 -19.57 14.01 -22.40
CA ASN A 179 -19.41 12.68 -21.84
C ASN A 179 -19.73 11.56 -22.86
N ALA A 180 -20.72 11.76 -23.74
CA ALA A 180 -20.98 10.81 -24.82
C ALA A 180 -19.85 10.78 -25.86
N ALA A 181 -19.29 11.93 -26.25
CA ALA A 181 -18.15 12.00 -27.16
C ALA A 181 -16.92 11.29 -26.58
N ASN A 182 -16.60 11.53 -25.30
CA ASN A 182 -15.52 10.83 -24.60
C ASN A 182 -15.78 9.31 -24.46
N ARG A 183 -17.04 8.88 -24.33
CA ARG A 183 -17.43 7.46 -24.22
C ARG A 183 -17.60 6.72 -25.56
N ILE A 184 -17.80 7.44 -26.67
CA ILE A 184 -18.12 6.88 -27.99
C ILE A 184 -16.97 7.07 -29.00
N GLY A 185 -16.11 8.08 -28.81
CA GLY A 185 -15.02 8.43 -29.73
C GLY A 185 -13.61 7.96 -29.33
N GLY A 186 -13.44 7.34 -28.16
CA GLY A 186 -12.13 6.88 -27.69
C GLY A 186 -11.54 5.75 -28.56
N GLN A 187 -10.27 5.86 -28.95
CA GLN A 187 -9.58 4.88 -29.78
C GLN A 187 -8.40 4.23 -29.03
N MET A 188 -8.13 2.96 -29.32
CA MET A 188 -6.87 2.33 -28.91
C MET A 188 -5.76 2.72 -29.88
N PHE A 189 -4.74 3.40 -29.38
CA PHE A 189 -3.52 3.66 -30.16
C PHE A 189 -2.57 2.44 -30.10
N PRO A 190 -1.69 2.25 -31.10
CA PRO A 190 -0.68 1.19 -31.08
C PRO A 190 0.18 1.26 -29.82
N ALA A 191 0.36 0.13 -29.13
CA ALA A 191 1.04 0.08 -27.83
C ALA A 191 2.50 0.60 -27.86
N GLU A 192 3.20 0.47 -28.99
CA GLU A 192 4.54 1.02 -29.17
C GLU A 192 4.52 2.55 -29.28
N SER A 193 3.53 3.15 -29.96
CA SER A 193 3.33 4.61 -30.02
C SER A 193 2.98 5.17 -28.64
N VAL A 194 2.12 4.49 -27.88
CA VAL A 194 1.81 4.86 -26.49
C VAL A 194 3.06 4.80 -25.61
N ARG A 195 3.90 3.75 -25.73
CA ARG A 195 5.16 3.66 -24.97
C ARG A 195 6.08 4.83 -25.29
N ILE A 196 6.32 5.10 -26.58
CA ILE A 196 7.20 6.19 -27.02
C ILE A 196 6.68 7.53 -26.47
N PHE A 197 5.39 7.80 -26.62
CA PHE A 197 4.77 9.00 -26.07
C PHE A 197 4.98 9.14 -24.55
N VAL A 198 4.79 8.06 -23.78
CA VAL A 198 5.01 8.08 -22.32
C VAL A 198 6.48 8.35 -21.97
N GLN A 199 7.41 7.77 -22.71
CA GLN A 199 8.86 7.96 -22.50
C GLN A 199 9.33 9.36 -22.89
N GLU A 200 8.80 9.94 -23.96
CA GLU A 200 9.12 11.29 -24.44
C GLU A 200 8.42 12.40 -23.63
N SER A 201 7.25 12.11 -23.05
CA SER A 201 6.48 13.10 -22.30
C SER A 201 6.98 13.32 -20.88
N ALA A 202 7.69 12.36 -20.27
CA ALA A 202 8.15 12.45 -18.88
C ALA A 202 9.07 13.65 -18.64
N SER A 203 8.68 14.55 -17.73
CA SER A 203 9.36 15.82 -17.49
C SER A 203 9.95 15.92 -16.08
N GLU A 204 11.28 16.02 -16.01
CA GLU A 204 12.02 16.30 -14.77
C GLU A 204 11.50 17.59 -14.09
N GLU A 205 11.26 18.66 -14.86
CA GLU A 205 10.73 19.94 -14.33
C GLU A 205 9.32 19.83 -13.73
N ARG A 206 8.49 18.88 -14.18
CA ARG A 206 7.18 18.62 -13.53
C ARG A 206 7.35 17.79 -12.27
N ILE A 207 8.16 16.73 -12.31
CA ILE A 207 8.45 15.89 -11.13
C ILE A 207 9.05 16.74 -10.00
N VAL A 208 9.99 17.64 -10.30
CA VAL A 208 10.56 18.59 -9.31
C VAL A 208 9.51 19.56 -8.78
N ARG A 209 8.58 20.05 -9.62
CA ARG A 209 7.48 20.90 -9.15
C ARG A 209 6.49 20.15 -8.26
N TRP A 210 6.17 18.90 -8.58
CA TRP A 210 5.33 18.06 -7.72
C TRP A 210 6.02 17.78 -6.38
N MET A 211 7.29 17.37 -6.39
CA MET A 211 8.10 17.19 -5.18
C MET A 211 8.03 18.44 -4.28
N ASN A 212 8.39 19.61 -4.81
CA ASN A 212 8.39 20.86 -4.03
C ASN A 212 7.01 21.23 -3.42
N ARG A 213 5.91 20.81 -4.06
CA ARG A 213 4.54 21.07 -3.58
C ARG A 213 4.08 20.04 -2.55
N ILE A 214 4.46 18.77 -2.71
CA ILE A 214 4.17 17.70 -1.75
C ILE A 214 4.94 17.96 -0.45
N THR A 215 6.22 18.32 -0.53
CA THR A 215 7.10 18.54 0.62
C THR A 215 7.03 19.97 1.18
N GLU A 216 5.92 20.69 0.96
CA GLU A 216 5.80 22.09 1.39
C GLU A 216 5.48 22.19 2.89
N THR A 217 4.62 21.30 3.41
CA THR A 217 4.25 21.15 4.82
C THR A 217 4.54 19.73 5.28
N ASP A 218 4.44 19.46 6.58
CA ASP A 218 4.25 18.08 7.03
C ASP A 218 2.84 17.59 6.66
N HIS A 219 2.72 16.28 6.43
CA HIS A 219 1.48 15.63 5.97
C HIS A 219 1.31 14.26 6.61
N LEU A 220 1.29 14.26 7.95
CA LEU A 220 1.00 13.05 8.73
C LEU A 220 -0.43 12.58 8.50
N ALA A 221 -0.64 11.26 8.47
CA ALA A 221 -1.93 10.64 8.25
C ALA A 221 -3.06 11.25 9.09
N GLY A 222 -4.19 11.54 8.43
CA GLY A 222 -5.37 12.13 9.07
C GLY A 222 -5.23 13.58 9.57
N THR A 223 -4.11 14.28 9.28
CA THR A 223 -3.93 15.69 9.66
C THR A 223 -4.39 16.67 8.56
N GLU A 224 -4.55 17.95 8.90
CA GLU A 224 -4.91 19.01 7.95
C GLU A 224 -3.94 19.11 6.76
N GLY A 225 -2.63 18.91 7.00
CA GLY A 225 -1.62 18.93 5.94
C GLY A 225 -1.79 17.82 4.91
N ASP A 226 -2.14 16.61 5.36
CA ASP A 226 -2.46 15.51 4.46
C ASP A 226 -3.82 15.70 3.75
N TYR A 227 -4.85 16.17 4.46
CA TYR A 227 -6.16 16.48 3.87
C TYR A 227 -6.05 17.48 2.70
N ILE A 228 -5.29 18.57 2.87
CA ILE A 228 -5.04 19.54 1.81
C ILE A 228 -4.34 18.89 0.61
N LEU A 229 -3.40 17.97 0.85
CA LEU A 229 -2.72 17.25 -0.23
C LEU A 229 -3.67 16.25 -0.92
N ALA A 230 -4.62 15.65 -0.21
CA ALA A 230 -5.70 14.84 -0.78
C ALA A 230 -6.58 15.67 -1.73
N GLU A 231 -7.03 16.86 -1.31
CA GLU A 231 -7.81 17.77 -2.16
C GLU A 231 -7.03 18.15 -3.44
N ILE A 232 -5.74 18.48 -3.32
CA ILE A 232 -4.87 18.78 -4.47
C ILE A 232 -4.77 17.58 -5.42
N VAL A 233 -4.58 16.37 -4.90
CA VAL A 233 -4.55 15.15 -5.74
C VAL A 233 -5.90 14.95 -6.43
N GLN A 234 -7.02 15.18 -5.76
CA GLN A 234 -8.36 15.05 -6.32
C GLN A 234 -8.60 16.06 -7.45
N GLU A 235 -8.24 17.33 -7.26
CA GLU A 235 -8.29 18.36 -8.30
C GLU A 235 -7.42 17.98 -9.51
N LEU A 236 -6.21 17.46 -9.27
CA LEU A 236 -5.32 17.01 -10.33
C LEU A 236 -5.89 15.80 -11.09
N MET A 237 -6.56 14.85 -10.43
CA MET A 237 -7.25 13.75 -11.12
C MET A 237 -8.33 14.28 -12.07
N VAL A 238 -9.22 15.16 -11.59
CA VAL A 238 -10.28 15.77 -12.40
C VAL A 238 -9.69 16.56 -13.59
N LYS A 239 -8.68 17.40 -13.33
CA LYS A 239 -8.01 18.21 -14.35
C LYS A 239 -7.31 17.38 -15.43
N ASN A 240 -6.87 16.16 -15.11
CA ASN A 240 -6.25 15.23 -16.05
C ASN A 240 -7.27 14.27 -16.69
N ASN A 241 -8.56 14.62 -16.71
CA ASN A 241 -9.63 13.87 -17.37
C ASN A 241 -9.85 12.44 -16.84
N LEU A 242 -9.52 12.18 -15.57
CA LEU A 242 -9.91 10.92 -14.92
C LEU A 242 -11.41 10.93 -14.65
N GLU A 243 -12.00 9.75 -14.77
CA GLU A 243 -13.41 9.45 -14.56
C GLU A 243 -13.62 8.88 -13.14
N ASP A 244 -14.83 9.01 -12.59
CA ASP A 244 -15.20 8.44 -11.27
C ASP A 244 -14.27 8.86 -10.11
N VAL A 245 -13.81 10.11 -10.15
CA VAL A 245 -12.90 10.68 -9.13
C VAL A 245 -13.65 10.88 -7.82
N LYS A 246 -13.15 10.28 -6.74
CA LYS A 246 -13.77 10.30 -5.42
C LYS A 246 -12.73 10.25 -4.30
N MET A 247 -13.11 10.78 -3.14
CA MET A 247 -12.37 10.67 -1.90
C MET A 247 -13.13 9.72 -0.97
N ASP A 248 -12.55 8.55 -0.70
CA ASP A 248 -13.09 7.55 0.23
C ASP A 248 -12.53 7.82 1.63
N GLU A 249 -13.40 8.26 2.55
CA GLU A 249 -13.08 8.49 3.97
C GLU A 249 -13.25 7.22 4.82
N TYR A 250 -12.30 6.97 5.72
CA TYR A 250 -12.38 5.94 6.77
C TYR A 250 -12.06 6.58 8.12
N GLY A 251 -12.82 6.24 9.16
CA GLY A 251 -12.53 6.71 10.52
C GLY A 251 -11.75 5.64 11.26
N VAL A 252 -10.46 5.86 11.52
CA VAL A 252 -9.54 4.81 11.98
C VAL A 252 -8.91 5.15 13.33
N TYR A 253 -8.36 4.17 14.04
CA TYR A 253 -7.57 4.44 15.25
C TYR A 253 -6.22 5.03 14.87
N LEU A 254 -5.91 6.21 15.41
CA LEU A 254 -4.60 6.86 15.34
C LEU A 254 -4.26 7.51 16.69
N ASN A 255 -2.99 7.80 16.89
CA ASN A 255 -2.43 8.40 18.11
C ASN A 255 -1.42 9.48 17.72
N TYR A 256 -1.41 10.59 18.44
CA TYR A 256 -0.52 11.71 18.19
C TYR A 256 0.30 12.06 19.45
N PRO A 257 1.51 12.64 19.30
CA PRO A 257 2.34 13.03 20.44
C PRO A 257 1.68 14.19 21.21
N LYS A 258 1.34 13.96 22.49
CA LYS A 258 0.72 15.00 23.31
C LYS A 258 1.71 16.13 23.58
N GLU A 259 1.27 17.39 23.50
CA GLU A 259 2.12 18.55 23.80
C GLU A 259 2.65 18.48 25.25
N GLY A 260 3.96 18.58 25.42
CA GLY A 260 4.64 18.39 26.72
C GLY A 260 4.58 16.96 27.28
N GLY A 261 3.94 16.01 26.59
CA GLY A 261 3.72 14.63 27.04
C GLY A 261 4.89 13.67 26.86
N ARG A 262 6.03 14.12 26.32
CA ARG A 262 7.19 13.27 26.00
C ARG A 262 8.40 13.70 26.80
N LYS A 263 9.04 12.75 27.50
CA LYS A 263 10.20 13.03 28.35
C LYS A 263 11.07 11.79 28.51
N ILE A 264 12.39 11.98 28.51
CA ILE A 264 13.36 10.95 28.89
C ILE A 264 14.41 11.64 29.76
N GLU A 265 14.49 11.24 31.02
CA GLU A 265 15.43 11.76 32.01
C GLU A 265 16.30 10.65 32.57
N LEU A 266 17.61 10.89 32.63
CA LEU A 266 18.52 10.07 33.42
C LEU A 266 18.48 10.56 34.87
N LEU A 267 18.18 9.67 35.82
CA LEU A 267 18.09 9.99 37.24
C LEU A 267 19.42 9.70 37.95
N GLY A 268 19.82 10.61 38.84
CA GLY A 268 20.92 10.40 39.78
C GLY A 268 20.53 9.53 40.97
N GLU A 269 21.50 9.24 41.84
CA GLU A 269 21.29 8.47 43.08
C GLU A 269 20.29 9.13 44.04
N ASP A 270 20.16 10.47 43.98
CA ASP A 270 19.21 11.26 44.75
C ASP A 270 17.79 11.30 44.14
N GLY A 271 17.58 10.59 43.03
CA GLY A 271 16.32 10.53 42.29
C GLY A 271 16.00 11.77 41.45
N LYS A 272 16.91 12.75 41.35
CA LYS A 272 16.71 13.94 40.51
C LYS A 272 17.23 13.72 39.08
N PRO A 273 16.66 14.41 38.08
CA PRO A 273 17.19 14.36 36.72
C PRO A 273 18.57 15.01 36.64
N VAL A 274 19.58 14.24 36.23
CA VAL A 274 20.94 14.71 35.96
C VAL A 274 21.15 15.08 34.49
N TRP A 275 20.30 14.55 33.60
CA TRP A 275 20.27 14.84 32.18
C TRP A 275 18.88 14.55 31.61
N GLN A 276 18.48 15.30 30.58
CA GLN A 276 17.23 15.11 29.84
C GLN A 276 17.55 15.06 28.33
N ALA A 277 16.92 14.12 27.62
CA ALA A 277 17.02 14.00 26.17
C ALA A 277 16.34 15.19 25.45
N LYS A 278 16.80 15.51 24.24
CA LYS A 278 16.11 16.47 23.37
C LYS A 278 14.84 15.88 22.77
N ILE A 279 14.91 14.59 22.41
CA ILE A 279 13.86 13.82 21.72
C ILE A 279 13.60 14.33 20.29
N ASP A 280 13.15 15.57 20.12
CA ASP A 280 12.83 16.17 18.82
C ASP A 280 14.07 16.63 18.04
N GLU A 281 14.04 16.51 16.71
CA GLU A 281 15.08 17.07 15.85
C GLU A 281 15.12 18.61 15.91
N PRO A 282 16.28 19.23 15.59
CA PRO A 282 16.30 20.65 15.27
C PRO A 282 15.33 20.97 14.13
N GLN A 283 14.59 22.07 14.30
CA GLN A 283 13.69 22.64 13.31
C GLN A 283 14.41 22.90 11.97
N LEU A 284 14.02 22.19 10.91
CA LEU A 284 14.74 22.25 9.61
C LEU A 284 14.55 23.59 8.89
N TYR A 285 13.31 24.08 8.85
CA TYR A 285 12.94 25.36 8.22
C TYR A 285 12.65 26.39 9.30
N THR A 286 13.41 27.49 9.33
CA THR A 286 13.33 28.52 10.37
C THR A 286 12.86 29.89 9.87
N ASN A 287 12.95 30.17 8.56
CA ASN A 287 12.64 31.48 7.98
C ASN A 287 11.91 31.33 6.62
N PRO A 288 10.57 31.31 6.59
CA PRO A 288 9.67 31.18 7.74
C PRO A 288 9.74 29.79 8.38
N PRO A 289 9.35 29.62 9.65
CA PRO A 289 9.17 28.31 10.23
C PRO A 289 8.03 27.56 9.54
N ARG A 290 8.24 26.27 9.28
CA ARG A 290 7.20 25.34 8.81
C ARG A 290 6.78 24.42 9.95
N GLN A 291 5.56 23.91 9.92
CA GLN A 291 5.17 22.87 10.86
C GLN A 291 6.04 21.62 10.65
N GLN A 292 6.41 20.97 11.75
CA GLN A 292 7.25 19.78 11.78
C GLN A 292 6.68 18.84 12.85
N THR A 293 6.05 17.75 12.42
CA THR A 293 5.49 16.72 13.30
C THR A 293 6.52 16.26 14.35
N PRO A 294 6.19 16.23 15.66
CA PRO A 294 7.14 15.81 16.70
C PRO A 294 7.57 14.34 16.61
N VAL A 295 8.61 13.96 17.34
CA VAL A 295 9.16 12.59 17.40
C VAL A 295 8.33 11.68 18.30
N PHE A 296 7.83 10.57 17.74
CA PHE A 296 7.12 9.52 18.47
C PHE A 296 7.07 8.22 17.64
N HIS A 297 6.45 7.17 18.20
CA HIS A 297 6.01 6.01 17.43
C HIS A 297 4.48 6.00 17.27
N GLY A 298 3.99 5.82 16.05
CA GLY A 298 2.61 5.44 15.81
C GLY A 298 2.27 4.13 16.53
N HIS A 299 1.05 4.03 17.06
CA HIS A 299 0.52 2.91 17.84
C HIS A 299 1.34 2.45 19.05
N SER A 300 2.25 3.28 19.56
CA SER A 300 2.84 3.03 20.89
C SER A 300 1.78 3.22 21.97
N LYS A 301 1.83 2.42 23.03
CA LYS A 301 1.05 2.69 24.23
C LYS A 301 1.49 3.98 24.93
N ALA A 302 0.54 4.68 25.55
CA ALA A 302 0.84 5.80 26.46
C ALA A 302 1.40 5.32 27.81
N GLY A 303 2.22 6.14 28.47
CA GLY A 303 2.52 5.97 29.90
C GLY A 303 3.80 6.61 30.43
N ASP A 304 3.83 6.69 31.76
CA ASP A 304 4.95 7.07 32.62
C ASP A 304 5.60 5.81 33.24
N VAL A 305 6.90 5.64 33.02
CA VAL A 305 7.69 4.49 33.46
C VAL A 305 9.05 4.96 33.96
N THR A 306 9.39 4.62 35.21
CA THR A 306 10.76 4.73 35.73
C THR A 306 11.37 3.35 35.96
N GLY A 307 12.53 3.08 35.36
CA GLY A 307 13.22 1.78 35.48
C GLY A 307 14.72 1.86 35.19
N PRO A 308 15.53 0.87 35.61
CA PRO A 308 16.94 0.76 35.22
C PRO A 308 17.06 0.57 33.70
N LEU A 309 18.05 1.19 33.08
CA LEU A 309 18.30 1.05 31.64
C LEU A 309 19.10 -0.23 31.33
N MET A 310 18.78 -0.93 30.24
CA MET A 310 19.55 -2.08 29.75
C MET A 310 19.67 -2.08 28.23
N TYR A 311 20.88 -2.21 27.70
CA TYR A 311 21.15 -2.24 26.27
C TYR A 311 20.91 -3.63 25.67
N CYS A 312 19.92 -3.73 24.80
CA CYS A 312 19.41 -5.00 24.28
C CYS A 312 19.76 -5.24 22.79
N ASN A 313 20.88 -4.68 22.32
CA ASN A 313 21.34 -4.79 20.93
C ASN A 313 20.23 -4.39 19.92
N TYR A 314 19.79 -5.31 19.05
CA TYR A 314 18.71 -5.06 18.09
C TYR A 314 17.34 -5.49 18.59
N GLY A 315 17.22 -5.97 19.84
CA GLY A 315 15.97 -6.48 20.40
C GLY A 315 15.47 -7.77 19.75
N SER A 316 16.39 -8.59 19.19
CA SER A 316 16.01 -9.86 18.57
C SER A 316 15.75 -10.96 19.62
N ARG A 317 15.10 -12.06 19.21
CA ARG A 317 14.90 -13.24 20.06
C ARG A 317 16.24 -13.83 20.55
N ALA A 318 17.29 -13.76 19.75
CA ALA A 318 18.63 -14.21 20.12
C ALA A 318 19.26 -13.29 21.18
N ASP A 319 19.04 -11.98 21.09
CA ASP A 319 19.59 -11.02 22.05
C ASP A 319 19.00 -11.24 23.45
N TYR A 320 17.68 -11.39 23.55
CA TYR A 320 17.02 -11.68 24.83
C TYR A 320 17.31 -13.09 25.36
N LYS A 321 17.49 -14.09 24.48
CA LYS A 321 18.00 -15.41 24.91
C LYS A 321 19.37 -15.27 25.60
N ARG A 322 20.24 -14.36 25.13
CA ARG A 322 21.55 -14.11 25.76
C ARG A 322 21.43 -13.48 27.15
N PHE A 323 20.42 -12.65 27.40
CA PHE A 323 20.10 -12.19 28.77
C PHE A 323 19.69 -13.34 29.69
N TYR A 324 18.81 -14.23 29.21
CA TYR A 324 18.38 -15.43 29.95
C TYR A 324 19.55 -16.39 30.25
N ASP A 325 20.35 -16.73 29.24
CA ASP A 325 21.52 -17.61 29.38
C ASP A 325 22.56 -17.03 30.36
N SER A 326 22.63 -15.69 30.47
CA SER A 326 23.51 -14.97 31.40
C SER A 326 22.92 -14.81 32.80
N GLY A 327 21.70 -15.29 33.05
CA GLY A 327 21.00 -15.15 34.35
C GLY A 327 20.60 -13.71 34.71
N MET A 328 20.53 -12.80 33.73
CA MET A 328 20.17 -11.40 33.98
C MET A 328 18.65 -11.21 34.07
N ASP A 329 18.20 -10.58 35.15
CA ASP A 329 16.79 -10.19 35.32
C ASP A 329 16.52 -8.85 34.61
N THR A 330 15.50 -8.84 33.76
CA THR A 330 15.05 -7.73 32.91
C THR A 330 13.73 -7.11 33.40
N ARG A 331 13.11 -7.68 34.44
CA ARG A 331 11.77 -7.28 34.88
C ARG A 331 11.78 -5.88 35.48
N GLY A 332 10.96 -4.99 34.92
CA GLY A 332 10.89 -3.59 35.37
C GLY A 332 11.93 -2.65 34.75
N ALA A 333 12.84 -3.17 33.91
CA ALA A 333 13.83 -2.37 33.20
C ALA A 333 13.23 -1.64 31.98
N ILE A 334 13.99 -0.69 31.44
CA ILE A 334 13.75 -0.02 30.15
C ILE A 334 14.79 -0.54 29.15
N ALA A 335 14.33 -1.06 28.01
CA ALA A 335 15.22 -1.58 26.97
C ALA A 335 15.70 -0.44 26.07
N LEU A 336 17.02 -0.32 25.86
CA LEU A 336 17.60 0.48 24.78
C LEU A 336 17.95 -0.44 23.60
N VAL A 337 17.37 -0.21 22.43
CA VAL A 337 17.59 -1.03 21.22
C VAL A 337 17.98 -0.19 19.99
N ARG A 338 18.75 -0.81 19.10
CA ARG A 338 19.12 -0.27 17.78
C ARG A 338 18.04 -0.56 16.75
N TYR A 339 17.84 0.33 15.79
CA TYR A 339 16.74 0.24 14.83
C TYR A 339 16.82 -0.91 13.80
N TYR A 340 18.01 -1.27 13.32
CA TYR A 340 18.16 -2.20 12.19
C TYR A 340 18.54 -3.63 12.65
N GLY A 341 19.49 -4.26 11.97
CA GLY A 341 20.16 -5.51 12.38
C GLY A 341 19.30 -6.77 12.35
N THR A 342 19.50 -7.63 13.36
CA THR A 342 18.95 -9.01 13.43
C THR A 342 17.43 -9.09 13.64
N GLN A 343 16.79 -7.97 13.93
CA GLN A 343 15.34 -7.81 13.93
C GLN A 343 15.01 -6.49 13.25
N GLY A 344 14.53 -6.52 12.00
CA GLY A 344 14.21 -5.30 11.26
C GLY A 344 12.87 -4.66 11.63
N ASP A 345 11.94 -5.44 12.19
CA ASP A 345 10.60 -4.97 12.53
C ASP A 345 10.59 -4.29 13.90
N ARG A 346 10.25 -3.00 13.93
CA ARG A 346 10.22 -2.18 15.15
C ARG A 346 9.13 -2.60 16.14
N ALA A 347 7.96 -3.02 15.67
CA ALA A 347 6.89 -3.54 16.52
C ALA A 347 7.30 -4.84 17.22
N LEU A 348 7.99 -5.73 16.50
CA LEU A 348 8.54 -6.96 17.06
C LEU A 348 9.64 -6.71 18.10
N LYS A 349 10.42 -5.63 18.00
CA LYS A 349 11.35 -5.22 19.09
C LYS A 349 10.59 -4.88 20.36
N VAL A 350 9.51 -4.08 20.27
CA VAL A 350 8.67 -3.72 21.43
C VAL A 350 8.00 -4.96 22.02
N LYS A 351 7.41 -5.81 21.17
CA LYS A 351 6.69 -7.01 21.62
C LYS A 351 7.62 -8.06 22.22
N ALA A 352 8.85 -8.17 21.73
CA ALA A 352 9.87 -9.00 22.36
C ALA A 352 10.28 -8.44 23.73
N ALA A 353 10.52 -7.13 23.86
CA ALA A 353 10.83 -6.52 25.15
C ALA A 353 9.69 -6.73 26.18
N GLU A 354 8.44 -6.56 25.76
CA GLU A 354 7.23 -6.84 26.56
C GLU A 354 7.24 -8.29 27.09
N ALA A 355 7.49 -9.27 26.22
CA ALA A 355 7.54 -10.69 26.60
C ALA A 355 8.68 -11.02 27.59
N TRP A 356 9.76 -10.24 27.58
CA TRP A 356 10.88 -10.34 28.53
C TRP A 356 10.73 -9.43 29.76
N GLY A 357 9.55 -8.87 30.01
CA GLY A 357 9.22 -8.16 31.25
C GLY A 357 9.76 -6.73 31.36
N PHE A 358 10.31 -6.18 30.28
CA PHE A 358 10.62 -4.75 30.20
C PHE A 358 9.34 -3.90 30.29
N LYS A 359 9.48 -2.67 30.77
CA LYS A 359 8.35 -1.74 30.97
C LYS A 359 8.28 -0.62 29.94
N ALA A 360 9.35 -0.33 29.23
CA ALA A 360 9.38 0.59 28.09
C ALA A 360 10.53 0.26 27.14
N VAL A 361 10.48 0.81 25.92
CA VAL A 361 11.55 0.67 24.91
C VAL A 361 11.97 2.02 24.36
N ILE A 362 13.28 2.29 24.38
CA ILE A 362 13.90 3.42 23.71
C ILE A 362 14.61 2.88 22.46
N MET A 363 14.33 3.45 21.28
CA MET A 363 14.96 3.05 20.02
C MET A 363 15.87 4.15 19.46
N TYR A 364 16.98 3.78 18.83
CA TYR A 364 17.84 4.73 18.11
C TYR A 364 18.48 4.10 16.87
N SER A 365 18.81 4.93 15.88
CA SER A 365 19.55 4.52 14.68
C SER A 365 21.05 4.64 14.96
N ASP A 366 21.74 3.51 15.15
CA ASP A 366 23.18 3.52 15.43
C ASP A 366 23.98 3.91 14.18
N PRO A 367 25.02 4.75 14.28
CA PRO A 367 25.80 5.19 13.13
C PRO A 367 26.50 4.07 12.34
N ALA A 368 26.56 2.85 12.88
CA ALA A 368 27.04 1.64 12.18
C ALA A 368 26.04 1.12 11.13
N ASP A 369 24.73 1.36 11.33
CA ASP A 369 23.65 0.89 10.45
C ASP A 369 23.12 2.00 9.53
N ASP A 370 23.00 3.23 10.07
CA ASP A 370 22.68 4.43 9.32
C ASP A 370 23.34 5.65 9.99
N GLY A 371 24.38 6.19 9.37
CA GLY A 371 25.12 7.32 9.87
C GLY A 371 26.51 7.45 9.25
N PHE A 372 27.39 8.18 9.93
CA PHE A 372 28.68 8.62 9.41
C PHE A 372 29.69 7.51 9.06
N THR A 373 29.43 6.25 9.45
CA THR A 373 30.31 5.12 9.02
C THR A 373 30.08 4.71 7.57
N LEU A 374 28.92 5.02 7.01
CA LEU A 374 28.53 4.65 5.64
C LEU A 374 28.78 5.77 4.62
N GLY A 375 28.96 7.01 5.09
CA GLY A 375 29.28 8.19 4.28
C GLY A 375 28.80 9.48 4.94
N ASP A 376 28.78 10.58 4.19
CA ASP A 376 28.37 11.89 4.70
C ASP A 376 26.92 11.90 5.20
N THR A 377 26.70 12.52 6.35
CA THR A 377 25.37 12.69 6.95
C THR A 377 24.69 13.95 6.44
N ALA A 378 23.36 14.03 6.58
CA ALA A 378 22.62 15.25 6.27
C ALA A 378 23.19 16.47 7.03
N PRO A 379 23.23 17.68 6.43
CA PRO A 379 22.73 18.02 5.08
C PRO A 379 23.72 17.73 3.93
N ASN A 380 24.97 17.34 4.23
CA ASN A 380 26.03 17.20 3.21
C ASN A 380 25.96 15.85 2.46
N GLY A 381 25.28 14.85 3.03
CA GLY A 381 25.02 13.57 2.41
C GLY A 381 23.70 12.94 2.90
N ARG A 382 23.55 11.64 2.64
CA ARG A 382 22.26 10.91 2.73
C ARG A 382 22.02 10.19 4.07
N TYR A 383 23.02 10.10 4.93
CA TYR A 383 22.97 9.24 6.13
C TYR A 383 22.51 10.02 7.38
N MET A 384 22.04 9.30 8.40
CA MET A 384 21.43 9.90 9.59
C MET A 384 22.36 10.90 10.32
N PRO A 385 21.95 12.17 10.51
CA PRO A 385 22.71 13.17 11.26
C PRO A 385 22.64 12.92 12.78
N LYS A 386 23.46 13.63 13.56
CA LYS A 386 23.58 13.42 15.02
C LYS A 386 22.28 13.51 15.79
N ASP A 387 21.50 14.54 15.51
CA ASP A 387 20.23 14.83 16.18
C ASP A 387 19.02 14.34 15.37
N GLY A 388 19.21 13.52 14.32
CA GLY A 388 18.12 12.97 13.50
C GLY A 388 17.46 11.76 14.14
N VAL A 389 16.14 11.59 13.94
CA VAL A 389 15.38 10.50 14.56
C VAL A 389 14.50 9.78 13.54
N GLN A 390 14.61 8.46 13.51
CA GLN A 390 13.68 7.62 12.76
C GLN A 390 12.35 7.51 13.52
N ARG A 391 11.26 8.01 12.93
CA ARG A 391 9.89 7.73 13.35
C ARG A 391 9.42 6.39 12.74
N GLY A 392 8.22 5.96 13.10
CA GLY A 392 7.62 4.74 12.58
C GLY A 392 6.59 4.16 13.53
N ALA A 393 5.58 3.47 13.00
CA ALA A 393 4.60 2.81 13.84
C ALA A 393 5.07 1.46 14.36
N VAL A 394 4.65 1.14 15.58
CA VAL A 394 4.90 -0.11 16.31
C VAL A 394 3.66 -1.02 16.35
N SER A 395 2.76 -0.84 15.37
CA SER A 395 1.68 -1.75 15.01
C SER A 395 2.22 -3.15 14.71
N LEU A 396 1.60 -4.19 15.25
CA LEU A 396 1.97 -5.57 14.94
C LEU A 396 1.36 -6.00 13.60
N MET A 397 1.84 -5.38 12.51
CA MET A 397 1.36 -5.56 11.13
C MET A 397 1.33 -7.03 10.68
N SER A 398 2.28 -7.85 11.17
CA SER A 398 2.33 -9.30 10.91
C SER A 398 1.21 -10.11 11.59
N TRP A 399 0.44 -9.50 12.49
CA TRP A 399 -0.72 -10.08 13.18
C TRP A 399 -2.03 -9.41 12.74
N VAL A 400 -2.03 -8.08 12.66
CA VAL A 400 -3.17 -7.27 12.21
C VAL A 400 -2.63 -6.15 11.32
N VAL A 401 -3.00 -6.18 10.04
CA VAL A 401 -2.77 -5.11 9.05
C VAL A 401 -4.06 -4.29 8.90
N GLY A 402 -3.97 -3.02 8.50
CA GLY A 402 -5.14 -2.11 8.48
C GLY A 402 -5.38 -1.42 9.82
N ASP A 403 -6.58 -0.86 10.01
CA ASP A 403 -7.00 -0.33 11.31
C ASP A 403 -7.03 -1.46 12.34
N VAL A 404 -6.21 -1.33 13.37
CA VAL A 404 -6.09 -2.31 14.46
C VAL A 404 -7.40 -2.54 15.21
N LEU A 405 -8.37 -1.62 15.11
CA LEU A 405 -9.70 -1.75 15.71
C LEU A 405 -10.73 -2.43 14.80
N THR A 406 -10.45 -2.64 13.51
CA THR A 406 -11.39 -3.30 12.57
C THR A 406 -10.74 -4.44 11.76
N PRO A 407 -10.09 -5.42 12.43
CA PRO A 407 -9.31 -6.46 11.74
C PRO A 407 -10.17 -7.36 10.83
N GLY A 408 -10.05 -7.20 9.51
CA GLY A 408 -10.76 -8.00 8.52
C GLY A 408 -12.05 -7.38 7.98
N TRP A 409 -12.40 -6.14 8.34
CA TRP A 409 -13.54 -5.42 7.77
C TRP A 409 -13.34 -3.89 7.78
N ALA A 410 -13.74 -3.24 6.69
CA ALA A 410 -13.44 -1.83 6.52
C ALA A 410 -14.01 -0.90 7.62
N SER A 411 -13.20 0.06 8.04
CA SER A 411 -13.41 1.05 9.09
C SER A 411 -14.35 2.19 8.67
N VAL A 412 -15.51 1.81 8.14
CA VAL A 412 -16.58 2.72 7.70
C VAL A 412 -17.45 3.18 8.86
N LYS A 413 -18.22 4.26 8.65
CA LYS A 413 -19.15 4.81 9.64
C LYS A 413 -20.15 3.75 10.14
N GLY A 414 -20.08 3.45 11.44
CA GLY A 414 -20.92 2.43 12.09
C GLY A 414 -20.37 1.01 12.04
N ALA A 415 -19.14 0.79 11.56
CA ALA A 415 -18.45 -0.49 11.67
C ALA A 415 -18.29 -0.89 13.15
N LYS A 416 -18.28 -2.20 13.41
CA LYS A 416 -17.94 -2.75 14.71
C LYS A 416 -16.44 -2.50 14.98
N ARG A 417 -16.08 -2.09 16.20
CA ARG A 417 -14.68 -1.98 16.62
C ARG A 417 -14.37 -3.03 17.68
N VAL A 418 -13.15 -3.58 17.66
CA VAL A 418 -12.56 -4.27 18.81
C VAL A 418 -12.01 -3.22 19.79
N SER A 419 -11.83 -3.60 21.06
CA SER A 419 -11.22 -2.72 22.05
C SER A 419 -9.71 -2.63 21.80
N LYS A 420 -9.11 -1.48 22.15
CA LYS A 420 -7.65 -1.27 22.09
C LYS A 420 -6.91 -2.00 23.21
N GLU A 421 -7.59 -2.22 24.34
CA GLU A 421 -7.07 -2.93 25.51
C GLU A 421 -6.88 -4.43 25.21
N ASN A 422 -5.65 -4.91 25.34
CA ASN A 422 -5.26 -6.29 24.99
C ASN A 422 -5.42 -6.63 23.50
N ASN A 423 -5.43 -5.62 22.62
CA ASN A 423 -5.50 -5.82 21.17
C ASN A 423 -4.21 -6.53 20.67
N PRO A 424 -4.30 -7.63 19.90
CA PRO A 424 -3.12 -8.34 19.38
C PRO A 424 -2.31 -7.54 18.35
N GLY A 425 -2.90 -6.50 17.73
CA GLY A 425 -2.24 -5.56 16.84
C GLY A 425 -1.42 -4.47 17.54
N LEU A 426 -1.50 -4.36 18.88
CA LEU A 426 -0.86 -3.27 19.65
C LEU A 426 0.16 -3.78 20.70
N PRO A 427 1.24 -3.02 20.97
CA PRO A 427 2.17 -3.30 22.06
C PRO A 427 1.60 -2.87 23.42
N ASN A 428 1.90 -3.61 24.49
CA ASN A 428 1.38 -3.31 25.84
C ASN A 428 2.31 -2.44 26.71
N ILE A 429 3.41 -1.92 26.16
CA ILE A 429 4.38 -1.04 26.82
C ILE A 429 4.67 0.20 25.97
N PRO A 430 4.96 1.37 26.59
CA PRO A 430 5.36 2.56 25.85
C PRO A 430 6.71 2.38 25.15
N SER A 431 6.85 3.03 24.00
CA SER A 431 8.07 3.06 23.23
C SER A 431 8.28 4.43 22.58
N ILE A 432 9.54 4.87 22.49
CA ILE A 432 9.89 6.18 21.94
C ILE A 432 11.20 6.09 21.15
N PRO A 433 11.30 6.73 19.97
CA PRO A 433 12.57 6.83 19.26
C PRO A 433 13.34 8.08 19.71
N ILE A 434 14.67 8.00 19.63
CA ILE A 434 15.59 9.09 19.92
C ILE A 434 16.74 9.13 18.91
N SER A 435 17.44 10.26 18.87
CA SER A 435 18.66 10.41 18.11
C SER A 435 19.81 9.59 18.70
N TRP A 436 20.80 9.21 17.89
CA TRP A 436 22.01 8.60 18.45
C TRP A 436 22.81 9.57 19.31
N GLY A 437 22.64 10.89 19.11
CA GLY A 437 23.20 11.93 19.97
C GLY A 437 22.68 11.87 21.41
N ASP A 438 21.38 11.62 21.59
CA ASP A 438 20.77 11.38 22.91
C ASP A 438 21.13 9.96 23.41
N ALA A 439 21.11 8.95 22.54
CA ALA A 439 21.50 7.58 22.89
C ALA A 439 22.94 7.48 23.41
N GLN A 440 23.86 8.33 22.92
CA GLN A 440 25.24 8.45 23.42
C GLN A 440 25.27 8.67 24.93
N LYS A 441 24.38 9.51 25.49
CA LYS A 441 24.34 9.81 26.92
C LYS A 441 23.77 8.66 27.74
N LEU A 442 22.76 7.98 27.20
CA LEU A 442 22.19 6.76 27.78
C LEU A 442 23.19 5.59 27.77
N LEU A 443 23.97 5.42 26.69
CA LEU A 443 25.02 4.39 26.62
C LEU A 443 26.20 4.72 27.55
N GLN A 444 26.55 6.00 27.73
CA GLN A 444 27.58 6.44 28.66
C GLN A 444 27.22 6.14 30.12
N SER A 445 25.95 6.26 30.53
CA SER A 445 25.53 5.98 31.92
C SER A 445 25.50 4.49 32.29
N MET A 446 25.54 3.59 31.30
CA MET A 446 25.57 2.13 31.51
C MET A 446 26.99 1.54 31.62
N GLN A 447 28.04 2.33 31.39
CA GLN A 447 29.41 1.82 31.40
C GLN A 447 29.81 1.27 32.77
N GLY A 448 30.26 0.01 32.80
CA GLY A 448 30.61 -0.70 34.04
C GLY A 448 29.44 -1.44 34.71
N PHE A 449 28.22 -1.35 34.18
CA PHE A 449 27.05 -2.07 34.70
C PHE A 449 26.65 -3.25 33.81
N GLY A 450 26.39 -4.41 34.42
CA GLY A 450 26.08 -5.65 33.69
C GLY A 450 27.33 -6.30 33.12
N LEU A 451 27.24 -6.81 31.89
CA LEU A 451 28.35 -7.41 31.16
C LEU A 451 28.88 -6.45 30.09
N GLU A 452 30.18 -6.51 29.79
CA GLU A 452 30.71 -5.85 28.60
C GLU A 452 30.08 -6.50 27.35
N SER A 453 29.60 -5.67 26.43
CA SER A 453 28.92 -6.17 25.23
C SER A 453 29.93 -6.85 24.30
N PRO A 454 29.56 -7.99 23.69
CA PRO A 454 30.43 -8.70 22.78
C PRO A 454 30.61 -7.89 21.47
N PRO A 455 31.63 -8.20 20.65
CA PRO A 455 31.93 -7.44 19.44
C PRO A 455 30.72 -7.23 18.51
N GLU A 456 29.87 -8.25 18.33
CA GLU A 456 28.66 -8.19 17.51
C GLU A 456 27.55 -7.26 18.04
N TRP A 457 27.61 -6.86 19.32
CA TRP A 457 26.69 -5.90 19.94
C TRP A 457 27.28 -4.48 19.98
N THR A 458 28.55 -4.30 19.61
CA THR A 458 29.13 -2.96 19.48
C THR A 458 28.54 -2.25 18.25
N GLY A 459 28.45 -0.93 18.34
CA GLY A 459 28.09 -0.04 17.24
C GLY A 459 29.14 1.06 17.09
N ALA A 460 28.77 2.13 16.41
CA ALA A 460 29.67 3.22 16.07
C ALA A 460 29.37 4.53 16.80
N VAL A 461 28.54 4.51 17.86
CA VAL A 461 28.33 5.71 18.68
C VAL A 461 29.67 6.12 19.34
N PRO A 462 30.15 7.36 19.16
CA PRO A 462 31.46 7.79 19.65
C PRO A 462 31.50 7.88 21.18
N ASP A 463 32.70 7.78 21.75
CA ASP A 463 32.97 7.93 23.19
C ASP A 463 32.12 7.00 24.09
N VAL A 464 31.79 5.81 23.58
CA VAL A 464 30.98 4.78 24.24
C VAL A 464 31.73 3.45 24.27
N LYS A 465 31.78 2.81 25.45
CA LYS A 465 31.91 1.36 25.55
C LYS A 465 30.52 0.77 25.74
N TYR A 466 30.16 -0.23 24.94
CA TYR A 466 28.85 -0.87 25.03
C TYR A 466 28.84 -1.87 26.19
N TRP A 467 27.89 -1.71 27.11
CA TRP A 467 27.65 -2.60 28.25
C TRP A 467 26.16 -2.94 28.29
N THR A 468 25.79 -4.13 28.75
CA THR A 468 24.39 -4.58 28.74
C THR A 468 23.50 -3.84 29.72
N GLY A 469 24.08 -3.20 30.74
CA GLY A 469 23.33 -2.78 31.92
C GLY A 469 22.80 -3.96 32.74
N ASN A 470 22.18 -3.64 33.87
CA ASN A 470 21.53 -4.55 34.82
C ASN A 470 20.58 -3.76 35.73
N LEU A 471 19.90 -4.41 36.68
CA LEU A 471 18.96 -3.73 37.60
C LEU A 471 19.60 -2.69 38.55
N SER A 472 20.94 -2.63 38.64
CA SER A 472 21.69 -1.62 39.41
C SER A 472 22.12 -0.42 38.57
N THR A 473 21.85 -0.43 37.27
CA THR A 473 22.16 0.67 36.35
C THR A 473 21.32 1.91 36.68
N PRO A 474 21.85 3.13 36.47
CA PRO A 474 21.09 4.36 36.65
C PRO A 474 19.69 4.31 36.00
N LYS A 475 18.70 4.81 36.72
CA LYS A 475 17.31 4.75 36.29
C LYS A 475 17.04 5.81 35.24
N VAL A 476 16.21 5.46 34.26
CA VAL A 476 15.62 6.39 33.32
C VAL A 476 14.14 6.56 33.67
N HIS A 477 13.69 7.81 33.70
CA HIS A 477 12.28 8.19 33.76
C HIS A 477 11.83 8.52 32.33
N LEU A 478 10.92 7.72 31.80
CA LEU A 478 10.36 7.82 30.46
C LEU A 478 8.87 8.15 30.58
N VAL A 479 8.48 9.27 29.98
CA VAL A 479 7.08 9.68 29.82
C VAL A 479 6.79 9.72 28.33
N ASN A 480 5.71 9.06 27.91
CA ASN A 480 5.25 9.05 26.53
C ASN A 480 3.72 9.08 26.51
N GLU A 481 3.16 10.24 26.85
CA GLU A 481 1.72 10.53 26.78
C GLU A 481 1.31 10.95 25.37
N GLN A 482 0.10 10.56 24.98
CA GLN A 482 -0.38 10.64 23.59
C GLN A 482 -1.85 11.03 23.55
N ASP A 483 -2.25 11.72 22.49
CA ASP A 483 -3.64 12.00 22.20
C ASP A 483 -4.15 10.93 21.22
N GLU A 484 -4.94 9.99 21.74
CA GLU A 484 -5.51 8.86 20.98
C GLU A 484 -6.91 9.22 20.44
N VAL A 485 -7.16 8.89 19.17
CA VAL A 485 -8.44 9.13 18.48
C VAL A 485 -8.93 7.83 17.84
N GLU A 486 -10.07 7.31 18.28
CA GLU A 486 -10.62 6.02 17.83
C GLU A 486 -11.19 6.01 16.40
N GLN A 487 -11.53 7.19 15.88
CA GLN A 487 -12.16 7.41 14.58
C GLN A 487 -11.61 8.69 13.94
N GLN A 488 -10.29 8.78 13.82
CA GLN A 488 -9.63 9.83 13.07
C GLN A 488 -9.91 9.63 11.57
N PRO A 489 -10.44 10.62 10.85
CA PRO A 489 -10.65 10.47 9.41
C PRO A 489 -9.30 10.37 8.67
N ILE A 490 -9.22 9.45 7.72
CA ILE A 490 -8.18 9.33 6.69
C ILE A 490 -8.83 9.29 5.31
N TRP A 491 -8.13 9.75 4.27
CA TRP A 491 -8.70 10.03 2.96
C TRP A 491 -7.93 9.40 1.80
N ASN A 492 -8.50 8.33 1.23
CA ASN A 492 -8.00 7.76 -0.01
C ASN A 492 -8.57 8.49 -1.22
N VAL A 493 -7.73 8.96 -2.14
CA VAL A 493 -8.17 9.59 -3.38
C VAL A 493 -8.06 8.61 -4.54
N LEU A 494 -9.18 8.37 -5.21
CA LEU A 494 -9.35 7.35 -6.25
C LEU A 494 -9.89 8.00 -7.52
N GLY A 495 -9.37 7.61 -8.69
CA GLY A 495 -9.88 8.02 -10.00
C GLY A 495 -9.43 7.04 -11.08
N LYS A 496 -10.13 6.98 -12.22
CA LYS A 496 -9.84 5.95 -13.24
C LYS A 496 -9.91 6.43 -14.68
N ILE A 497 -9.24 5.71 -15.57
CA ILE A 497 -9.42 5.83 -17.02
C ILE A 497 -10.12 4.56 -17.47
N THR A 498 -11.39 4.65 -17.84
CA THR A 498 -12.21 3.49 -18.20
C THR A 498 -11.70 2.83 -19.49
N GLY A 499 -11.53 1.50 -19.46
CA GLY A 499 -11.12 0.72 -20.65
C GLY A 499 -12.21 0.65 -21.72
N ILE A 500 -11.83 0.33 -22.97
CA ILE A 500 -12.82 0.19 -24.06
C ILE A 500 -13.38 -1.24 -24.18
N GLU A 501 -12.54 -2.27 -24.05
CA GLU A 501 -12.94 -3.68 -24.20
C GLU A 501 -13.25 -4.37 -22.86
N GLN A 502 -12.40 -4.15 -21.84
CA GLN A 502 -12.47 -4.84 -20.55
C GLN A 502 -12.59 -3.81 -19.43
N LYS A 503 -13.78 -3.21 -19.34
CA LYS A 503 -14.10 -2.08 -18.44
C LYS A 503 -14.02 -2.44 -16.97
N GLU A 504 -14.35 -3.68 -16.65
CA GLU A 504 -14.38 -4.22 -15.30
C GLU A 504 -12.96 -4.48 -14.81
N LYS A 505 -12.08 -4.99 -15.69
CA LYS A 505 -10.71 -5.37 -15.32
C LYS A 505 -9.84 -4.14 -15.10
N SER A 506 -9.28 -3.99 -13.90
CA SER A 506 -8.43 -2.85 -13.55
C SER A 506 -6.95 -3.20 -13.46
N ILE A 507 -6.11 -2.27 -13.94
CA ILE A 507 -4.70 -2.15 -13.59
C ILE A 507 -4.65 -1.01 -12.56
N ILE A 508 -4.36 -1.35 -11.31
CA ILE A 508 -4.34 -0.39 -10.20
C ILE A 508 -2.91 0.13 -10.05
N VAL A 509 -2.74 1.45 -10.05
CA VAL A 509 -1.48 2.15 -9.75
C VAL A 509 -1.65 2.84 -8.41
N GLY A 510 -0.85 2.44 -7.43
CA GLY A 510 -0.91 2.90 -6.04
C GLY A 510 0.37 3.62 -5.60
N ASN A 511 0.19 4.58 -4.70
CA ASN A 511 1.22 5.27 -3.94
C ASN A 511 0.54 5.82 -2.67
N HIS A 512 1.16 5.74 -1.50
CA HIS A 512 0.67 6.48 -0.33
C HIS A 512 1.13 7.93 -0.38
N ARG A 513 0.44 8.76 0.39
CA ARG A 513 0.61 10.21 0.41
C ARG A 513 1.08 10.70 1.78
N ASP A 514 0.60 10.08 2.85
CA ASP A 514 0.97 10.39 4.22
C ASP A 514 2.45 10.12 4.49
N ALA A 515 3.06 10.96 5.32
CA ALA A 515 4.44 10.81 5.78
C ALA A 515 4.62 11.24 7.23
N TRP A 516 5.64 10.69 7.91
CA TRP A 516 5.97 11.13 9.28
C TRP A 516 6.31 12.61 9.45
N VAL A 517 6.79 13.29 8.39
CA VAL A 517 7.13 14.73 8.37
C VAL A 517 6.88 15.29 6.96
N PHE A 518 7.88 15.85 6.27
CA PHE A 518 7.77 16.42 4.91
C PHE A 518 7.79 15.37 3.78
N GLY A 519 8.13 14.12 4.09
CA GLY A 519 8.03 12.98 3.17
C GLY A 519 8.84 13.00 1.87
N ALA A 520 9.94 13.76 1.76
CA ALA A 520 10.61 14.00 0.46
C ALA A 520 11.14 12.76 -0.27
N THR A 521 11.53 11.71 0.45
CA THR A 521 11.86 10.40 -0.14
C THR A 521 10.66 9.48 -0.09
N ASP A 522 10.07 9.37 1.10
CA ASP A 522 9.04 8.42 1.50
C ASP A 522 7.81 9.22 1.96
N PRO A 523 6.69 9.23 1.22
CA PRO A 523 6.46 8.68 -0.12
C PRO A 523 6.69 9.67 -1.26
N GLY A 524 7.01 10.93 -0.97
CA GLY A 524 6.90 12.06 -1.89
C GLY A 524 7.67 11.91 -3.21
N SER A 525 8.72 11.09 -3.23
CA SER A 525 9.44 10.75 -4.47
C SER A 525 8.62 9.83 -5.40
N GLY A 526 7.86 8.88 -4.86
CA GLY A 526 6.88 8.12 -5.64
C GLY A 526 5.63 8.92 -5.93
N THR A 527 5.16 9.76 -5.00
CA THR A 527 3.99 10.62 -5.23
C THR A 527 4.21 11.60 -6.38
N ALA A 528 5.40 12.20 -6.48
CA ALA A 528 5.78 13.05 -7.61
C ALA A 528 5.81 12.28 -8.96
N VAL A 529 6.27 11.02 -8.97
CA VAL A 529 6.25 10.15 -10.15
C VAL A 529 4.82 9.70 -10.49
N PHE A 530 4.01 9.36 -9.50
CA PHE A 530 2.60 8.98 -9.63
C PHE A 530 1.79 10.10 -10.28
N LEU A 531 1.94 11.34 -9.81
CA LEU A 531 1.27 12.52 -10.39
C LEU A 531 1.72 12.80 -11.83
N GLU A 532 3.01 12.62 -12.14
CA GLU A 532 3.51 12.79 -13.52
C GLU A 532 2.99 11.69 -14.46
N VAL A 533 2.97 10.43 -14.02
CA VAL A 533 2.38 9.31 -14.79
C VAL A 533 0.90 9.58 -15.03
N MET A 534 0.14 9.92 -13.99
CA MET A 534 -1.28 10.30 -14.10
C MET A 534 -1.48 11.45 -15.11
N HIS A 535 -0.63 12.47 -15.08
CA HIS A 535 -0.70 13.60 -16.03
C HIS A 535 -0.47 13.17 -17.48
N ILE A 536 0.55 12.34 -17.75
CA ILE A 536 0.85 11.82 -19.09
C ILE A 536 -0.32 10.98 -19.65
N PHE A 537 -0.89 10.12 -18.81
CA PHE A 537 -2.07 9.32 -19.19
C PHE A 537 -3.32 10.20 -19.39
N GLY A 538 -3.45 11.30 -18.64
CA GLY A 538 -4.49 12.31 -18.84
C GLY A 538 -4.36 13.09 -20.15
N ASP A 539 -3.14 13.41 -20.58
CA ASP A 539 -2.88 14.02 -21.89
C ASP A 539 -3.23 13.05 -23.03
N LEU A 540 -2.83 11.77 -22.94
CA LEU A 540 -3.28 10.72 -23.86
C LEU A 540 -4.81 10.67 -23.97
N VAL A 541 -5.51 10.66 -22.83
CA VAL A 541 -6.98 10.68 -22.75
C VAL A 541 -7.56 11.92 -23.44
N SER A 542 -6.95 13.09 -23.28
CA SER A 542 -7.38 14.34 -23.94
C SER A 542 -7.23 14.29 -25.47
N ARG A 543 -6.29 13.49 -25.96
CA ARG A 543 -6.03 13.24 -27.39
C ARG A 543 -6.91 12.13 -27.98
N GLY A 544 -7.90 11.64 -27.22
CA GLY A 544 -8.85 10.61 -27.66
C GLY A 544 -8.37 9.17 -27.44
N TRP A 545 -7.25 8.94 -26.75
CA TRP A 545 -6.82 7.59 -26.39
C TRP A 545 -7.74 6.97 -25.32
N ARG A 546 -7.95 5.66 -25.41
CA ARG A 546 -8.44 4.83 -24.30
C ARG A 546 -7.66 3.50 -24.20
N PRO A 547 -7.43 2.99 -22.98
CA PRO A 547 -6.78 1.70 -22.76
C PRO A 547 -7.72 0.53 -23.06
N GLN A 548 -7.16 -0.67 -23.23
CA GLN A 548 -7.95 -1.91 -23.37
C GLN A 548 -8.71 -2.27 -22.08
N ARG A 549 -8.01 -2.13 -20.93
CA ARG A 549 -8.48 -2.36 -19.56
C ARG A 549 -8.55 -1.04 -18.81
N THR A 550 -9.39 -0.96 -17.79
CA THR A 550 -9.44 0.23 -16.93
C THR A 550 -8.12 0.41 -16.19
N ILE A 551 -7.64 1.65 -16.07
CA ILE A 551 -6.50 2.01 -15.21
C ILE A 551 -7.08 2.76 -14.02
N GLU A 552 -6.90 2.25 -12.80
CA GLU A 552 -7.36 2.89 -11.56
C GLU A 552 -6.12 3.49 -10.86
N PHE A 553 -6.14 4.80 -10.57
CA PHE A 553 -5.11 5.51 -9.80
C PHE A 553 -5.60 5.68 -8.37
N ALA A 554 -4.74 5.34 -7.40
CA ALA A 554 -5.05 5.39 -5.99
C ALA A 554 -3.92 6.08 -5.19
N SER A 555 -4.28 7.17 -4.53
CA SER A 555 -3.46 7.83 -3.50
C SER A 555 -3.98 7.39 -2.14
N TRP A 556 -3.16 6.64 -1.41
CA TRP A 556 -3.50 6.08 -0.10
C TRP A 556 -3.11 7.01 1.05
N ASP A 557 -3.80 6.88 2.18
CA ASP A 557 -3.52 7.55 3.46
C ASP A 557 -3.38 6.49 4.57
N GLY A 558 -2.74 6.84 5.69
CA GLY A 558 -2.48 5.97 6.82
C GLY A 558 -1.54 4.79 6.54
N GLU A 559 -0.70 4.87 5.51
CA GLU A 559 0.29 3.82 5.23
C GLU A 559 1.27 3.68 6.38
N GLU A 560 1.85 4.81 6.81
CA GLU A 560 2.97 4.88 7.76
C GLU A 560 2.62 4.25 9.12
N TYR A 561 1.32 4.21 9.44
CA TYR A 561 0.79 3.58 10.63
C TYR A 561 0.65 2.07 10.52
N ASN A 562 -0.02 1.55 9.49
CA ASN A 562 -0.26 0.10 9.35
C ASN A 562 -0.81 -0.31 7.96
N LEU A 563 -0.40 0.35 6.87
CA LEU A 563 -0.98 0.20 5.53
C LEU A 563 -2.48 0.54 5.47
N ILE A 564 -2.96 1.43 6.36
CA ILE A 564 -4.37 1.50 6.77
C ILE A 564 -5.28 1.76 5.57
N GLY A 565 -5.22 2.93 4.93
CA GLY A 565 -6.15 3.28 3.87
C GLY A 565 -6.18 2.27 2.71
N SER A 566 -5.03 1.72 2.33
CA SER A 566 -4.97 0.68 1.28
C SER A 566 -5.67 -0.62 1.73
N THR A 567 -5.55 -0.99 3.00
CA THR A 567 -6.18 -2.18 3.59
C THR A 567 -7.69 -1.99 3.72
N GLU A 568 -8.14 -0.85 4.26
CA GLU A 568 -9.57 -0.53 4.38
C GLU A 568 -10.27 -0.54 3.01
N HIS A 569 -9.58 -0.05 1.97
CA HIS A 569 -10.08 -0.14 0.60
C HIS A 569 -10.20 -1.59 0.11
N VAL A 570 -9.22 -2.45 0.41
CA VAL A 570 -9.25 -3.88 0.07
C VAL A 570 -10.39 -4.59 0.78
N GLU A 571 -10.58 -4.35 2.08
CA GLU A 571 -11.65 -4.97 2.87
C GLU A 571 -13.04 -4.52 2.42
N LYS A 572 -13.21 -3.23 2.09
CA LYS A 572 -14.46 -2.67 1.54
C LYS A 572 -14.82 -3.24 0.16
N ASN A 573 -13.83 -3.60 -0.65
CA ASN A 573 -14.01 -3.97 -2.06
C ASN A 573 -13.56 -5.41 -2.39
N MET A 574 -13.37 -6.26 -1.39
CA MET A 574 -12.72 -7.58 -1.48
C MET A 574 -13.20 -8.45 -2.65
N GLU A 575 -14.52 -8.59 -2.82
CA GLU A 575 -15.11 -9.39 -3.90
C GLU A 575 -14.85 -8.81 -5.30
N LYS A 576 -15.00 -7.48 -5.45
CA LYS A 576 -14.70 -6.77 -6.71
C LYS A 576 -13.23 -6.95 -7.07
N LEU A 577 -12.33 -6.70 -6.11
CA LEU A 577 -10.89 -6.78 -6.35
C LEU A 577 -10.45 -8.21 -6.70
N ARG A 578 -10.90 -9.24 -5.96
CA ARG A 578 -10.62 -10.66 -6.29
C ARG A 578 -11.07 -11.05 -7.69
N LYS A 579 -12.20 -10.50 -8.15
CA LYS A 579 -12.76 -10.81 -9.48
C LYS A 579 -12.05 -10.03 -10.59
N ASP A 580 -11.77 -8.76 -10.37
CA ASP A 580 -11.53 -7.78 -11.43
C ASP A 580 -10.20 -7.01 -11.35
N ALA A 581 -9.51 -6.95 -10.21
CA ALA A 581 -8.17 -6.36 -10.13
C ALA A 581 -7.15 -7.30 -10.78
N PHE A 582 -6.55 -6.87 -11.89
CA PHE A 582 -5.66 -7.71 -12.70
C PHE A 582 -4.18 -7.55 -12.32
N VAL A 583 -3.79 -6.33 -11.94
CA VAL A 583 -2.44 -5.98 -11.46
C VAL A 583 -2.56 -4.84 -10.44
N TYR A 584 -1.75 -4.89 -9.38
CA TYR A 584 -1.44 -3.73 -8.53
C TYR A 584 0.03 -3.36 -8.74
N LEU A 585 0.30 -2.10 -9.06
CA LEU A 585 1.62 -1.51 -9.23
C LEU A 585 1.83 -0.46 -8.13
N ASN A 586 2.77 -0.69 -7.21
CA ASN A 586 3.14 0.28 -6.18
C ASN A 586 4.39 1.05 -6.59
N VAL A 587 4.40 2.37 -6.37
CA VAL A 587 5.61 3.20 -6.36
C VAL A 587 5.53 4.10 -5.12
N ASP A 588 5.98 3.64 -3.96
CA ASP A 588 6.09 4.51 -2.76
C ASP A 588 7.41 5.29 -2.72
N VAL A 589 8.56 4.69 -2.38
CA VAL A 589 9.87 5.33 -2.57
C VAL A 589 10.30 5.21 -4.03
N GLY A 590 9.93 6.19 -4.84
CA GLY A 590 10.39 6.32 -6.24
C GLY A 590 11.90 6.54 -6.37
N VAL A 591 12.49 7.39 -5.51
CA VAL A 591 13.93 7.72 -5.52
C VAL A 591 14.49 7.83 -4.10
N GLY A 592 15.03 6.73 -3.59
CA GLY A 592 15.79 6.68 -2.32
C GLY A 592 17.30 6.47 -2.49
N GLY A 593 17.84 6.51 -3.71
CA GLY A 593 19.26 6.25 -4.00
C GLY A 593 19.55 5.95 -5.47
N ASN A 594 20.76 5.48 -5.76
CA ASN A 594 21.27 5.24 -7.12
C ASN A 594 21.21 3.78 -7.60
N LYS A 595 20.58 2.88 -6.84
CA LYS A 595 20.42 1.46 -7.17
C LYS A 595 18.94 1.14 -7.38
N PHE A 596 18.58 0.71 -8.58
CA PHE A 596 17.24 0.23 -8.88
C PHE A 596 16.92 -1.05 -8.08
N ARG A 597 15.69 -1.15 -7.58
CA ARG A 597 15.15 -2.32 -6.89
C ARG A 597 13.72 -2.54 -7.38
N ALA A 598 13.33 -3.80 -7.49
CA ALA A 598 11.96 -4.20 -7.80
C ALA A 598 11.62 -5.51 -7.08
N ALA A 599 10.41 -5.59 -6.54
CA ALA A 599 9.85 -6.79 -5.93
C ALA A 599 8.43 -7.01 -6.48
N GLY A 600 7.95 -8.26 -6.46
CA GLY A 600 6.62 -8.59 -6.95
C GLY A 600 6.46 -10.06 -7.32
N SER A 601 5.25 -10.43 -7.72
CA SER A 601 4.93 -11.81 -8.10
C SER A 601 5.76 -12.30 -9.30
N PRO A 602 6.30 -13.54 -9.29
CA PRO A 602 7.12 -14.08 -10.38
C PRO A 602 6.50 -14.00 -11.77
N ILE A 603 5.17 -13.98 -11.88
CA ILE A 603 4.43 -13.84 -13.16
C ILE A 603 4.83 -12.56 -13.92
N PHE A 604 5.18 -11.48 -13.20
CA PHE A 604 5.56 -10.20 -13.81
C PHE A 604 7.04 -10.13 -14.22
N LYS A 605 7.88 -11.12 -13.88
CA LYS A 605 9.32 -11.11 -14.18
C LYS A 605 9.62 -10.86 -15.66
N LYS A 606 8.89 -11.51 -16.57
CA LYS A 606 9.07 -11.33 -18.03
C LYS A 606 8.64 -9.94 -18.49
N ALA A 607 7.60 -9.36 -17.89
CA ALA A 607 7.13 -8.01 -18.20
C ALA A 607 8.14 -6.96 -17.71
N LEU A 608 8.60 -7.08 -16.46
CA LEU A 608 9.62 -6.22 -15.86
C LEU A 608 10.91 -6.21 -16.69
N LEU A 609 11.50 -7.37 -16.98
CA LEU A 609 12.74 -7.45 -17.76
C LEU A 609 12.57 -6.81 -19.15
N ARG A 610 11.43 -7.03 -19.82
CA ARG A 610 11.12 -6.40 -21.12
C ARG A 610 10.99 -4.88 -21.03
N VAL A 611 10.49 -4.33 -19.91
CA VAL A 611 10.47 -2.87 -19.69
C VAL A 611 11.88 -2.35 -19.44
N LEU A 612 12.68 -3.03 -18.61
CA LEU A 612 14.06 -2.63 -18.31
C LEU A 612 15.00 -2.70 -19.52
N ASP A 613 14.77 -3.61 -20.48
CA ASP A 613 15.44 -3.64 -21.78
C ASP A 613 15.09 -2.43 -22.69
N ARG A 614 13.96 -1.77 -22.41
CA ARG A 614 13.35 -0.74 -23.26
C ARG A 614 13.35 0.66 -22.65
N THR A 615 13.86 0.80 -21.43
CA THR A 615 14.06 2.08 -20.74
C THR A 615 15.56 2.32 -20.61
N THR A 616 16.03 3.45 -21.13
CA THR A 616 17.44 3.85 -21.13
C THR A 616 17.70 4.94 -20.11
N ASP A 617 18.83 4.84 -19.41
CA ASP A 617 19.40 5.94 -18.63
C ASP A 617 20.03 6.96 -19.61
N PRO A 618 19.52 8.21 -19.68
CA PRO A 618 19.98 9.22 -20.63
C PRO A 618 21.39 9.72 -20.32
N TYR A 619 21.88 9.56 -19.09
CA TYR A 619 23.21 9.98 -18.65
C TYR A 619 24.27 8.90 -18.88
N ARG A 620 23.88 7.61 -18.79
CA ARG A 620 24.79 6.47 -18.92
C ARG A 620 24.74 5.77 -20.28
N ASN A 621 23.82 6.16 -21.16
CA ASN A 621 23.62 5.56 -22.49
C ASN A 621 23.53 4.03 -22.45
N ALA A 622 22.81 3.52 -21.45
CA ALA A 622 22.65 2.10 -21.16
C ALA A 622 21.20 1.82 -20.77
N THR A 623 20.70 0.60 -20.99
CA THR A 623 19.38 0.21 -20.53
C THR A 623 19.36 0.03 -19.02
N LEU A 624 18.21 0.24 -18.37
CA LEU A 624 18.07 -0.03 -16.93
C LEU A 624 18.36 -1.51 -16.61
N ARG A 625 18.11 -2.44 -17.55
CA ARG A 625 18.54 -3.84 -17.46
C ARG A 625 20.05 -3.95 -17.30
N GLN A 626 20.84 -3.34 -18.20
CA GLN A 626 22.31 -3.37 -18.16
C GLN A 626 22.88 -2.72 -16.89
N LEU A 627 22.19 -1.74 -16.31
CA LEU A 627 22.59 -1.07 -15.08
C LEU A 627 22.17 -1.81 -13.79
N TRP A 628 21.17 -2.70 -13.88
CA TRP A 628 20.66 -3.47 -12.73
C TRP A 628 21.45 -4.77 -12.51
N GLY A 629 21.82 -5.46 -13.61
CA GLY A 629 22.47 -6.77 -13.62
C GLY A 629 21.58 -7.86 -14.22
#